data_AF-A0A940VP52-F1
#
_entry.id   AF-A0A940VP52-F1
#
_cell.length_a   1.000
_cell.length_b   1.000
_cell.length_c   1.000
_cell.angle_alpha   90.00
_cell.angle_beta   90.00
_cell.angle_gamma   90.00
#
_symmetry.space_group_name_H-M   'P 1'
#
loop_
_entity.id
_entity.type
_entity.pdbx_description
1 polymer ?
#
loop_
_entity_poly.entity_id
_entity_poly.type
_entity_poly.pdbx_seq_one_letter_code
_entity_poly.pdbx_strand_id
1 'polypeptide(L)'
;MYKLIIGNVRISVFDENISREQAASMARQAFQQASRQGKVLSHIEISAGEYGPEINTTEKAGHRITRKTIKQSLMDAIYSAAREKLYPTNAYTSQNTWFDTDTGQEWYGETVDVARNEAMQELEKWLKTMSTP
;
A
#
# COMPACT_ATOMS: atom_id res chain seq x y z
N MET A 1 17.69 20.66 18.60
CA MET A 1 17.16 20.37 17.24
C MET A 1 17.45 18.92 16.86
N TYR A 2 16.46 18.17 16.35
CA TYR A 2 16.67 16.80 15.85
C TYR A 2 15.85 16.49 14.61
N LYS A 3 16.24 15.44 13.88
CA LYS A 3 15.59 15.00 12.64
C LYS A 3 15.10 13.57 12.77
N LEU A 4 13.98 13.27 12.12
CA LEU A 4 13.46 11.91 11.98
C LEU A 4 12.82 11.72 10.60
N ILE A 5 12.63 10.46 10.22
CA ILE A 5 12.02 10.08 8.94
C ILE A 5 10.85 9.15 9.26
N ILE A 6 9.68 9.45 8.71
CA ILE A 6 8.50 8.59 8.76
C ILE A 6 8.07 8.30 7.32
N GLY A 7 8.22 7.05 6.90
CA GLY A 7 8.02 6.66 5.50
C GLY A 7 8.97 7.42 4.57
N ASN A 8 8.40 8.17 3.61
CA ASN A 8 9.15 8.97 2.62
C ASN A 8 9.24 10.47 2.97
N VAL A 9 8.88 10.86 4.18
CA VAL A 9 8.80 12.27 4.61
C VAL A 9 9.91 12.56 5.62
N ARG A 10 10.71 13.61 5.35
CA ARG A 10 11.71 14.11 6.30
C ARG A 10 11.03 15.01 7.33
N ILE A 11 11.38 14.88 8.59
CA ILE A 11 10.82 15.70 9.67
C ILE A 11 11.96 16.40 10.41
N SER A 12 11.91 17.73 10.49
CA SER A 12 12.84 18.56 11.26
C SER A 12 12.13 19.12 12.48
N VAL A 13 12.68 18.88 13.67
CA VAL A 13 12.13 19.39 14.93
C VAL A 13 13.11 20.41 15.50
N PHE A 14 12.64 21.65 15.60
CA PHE A 14 13.45 22.79 16.03
C PHE A 14 13.37 23.04 17.54
N ASP A 15 12.42 22.42 18.24
CA ASP A 15 12.26 22.51 19.70
C ASP A 15 12.70 21.21 20.39
N GLU A 16 13.50 21.32 21.44
CA GLU A 16 14.01 20.20 22.23
C GLU A 16 13.02 19.71 23.29
N ASN A 17 11.99 20.52 23.61
CA ASN A 17 10.92 20.13 24.51
C ASN A 17 9.89 19.20 23.85
N ILE A 18 9.89 19.11 22.52
CA ILE A 18 9.02 18.20 21.78
C ILE A 18 9.66 16.82 21.75
N SER A 19 9.03 15.86 22.44
CA SER A 19 9.48 14.46 22.41
C SER A 19 9.34 13.85 21.02
N ARG A 20 10.13 12.81 20.72
CA ARG A 20 10.09 12.10 19.43
C ARG A 20 8.70 11.54 19.13
N GLU A 21 7.98 11.08 20.15
CA GLU A 21 6.63 10.52 20.02
C GLU A 21 5.61 11.61 19.69
N GLN A 22 5.69 12.77 20.36
CA GLN A 22 4.87 13.93 20.05
C GLN A 22 5.13 14.41 18.62
N ALA A 23 6.39 14.58 18.22
CA ALA A 23 6.76 14.94 16.86
C ALA A 23 6.23 13.93 15.82
N ALA A 24 6.30 12.63 16.12
CA ALA A 24 5.77 11.59 15.24
C ALA A 24 4.23 11.65 15.11
N SER A 25 3.52 11.91 16.21
CA SER A 25 2.06 12.08 16.20
C SER A 25 1.62 13.29 15.37
N MET A 26 2.28 14.44 15.57
CA MET A 26 2.02 15.68 14.84
C MET A 26 2.32 15.51 13.34
N ALA A 27 3.44 14.87 12.99
CA ALA A 27 3.79 14.58 11.61
C ALA A 27 2.77 13.64 10.93
N ARG A 28 2.27 12.62 11.65
CA ARG A 28 1.21 11.73 11.13
C ARG A 28 -0.10 12.48 10.89
N GLN A 29 -0.50 13.38 11.79
CA GLN A 29 -1.70 14.20 11.60
C GLN A 29 -1.57 15.14 10.40
N ALA A 30 -0.43 15.83 10.27
CA ALA A 30 -0.14 16.68 9.11
C ALA A 30 -0.15 15.89 7.79
N PHE A 31 0.42 14.67 7.79
CA PHE A 31 0.38 13.77 6.64
C PHE A 31 -1.06 13.36 6.27
N GLN A 32 -1.89 12.99 7.25
CA GLN A 32 -3.28 12.62 7.00
C GLN A 32 -4.09 13.79 6.44
N GLN A 33 -3.90 15.01 6.96
CA GLN A 33 -4.56 16.21 6.46
C GLN A 33 -4.15 16.54 5.02
N ALA A 34 -2.84 16.49 4.73
CA ALA A 34 -2.33 16.67 3.37
C ALA A 34 -2.85 15.58 2.42
N SER A 35 -2.89 14.32 2.86
CA SER A 35 -3.39 13.19 2.08
C SER A 35 -4.88 13.34 1.72
N ARG A 36 -5.72 13.83 2.65
CA ARG A 36 -7.14 14.14 2.37
C ARG A 36 -7.31 15.20 1.27
N GLN A 37 -6.37 16.12 1.17
CA GLN A 37 -6.34 17.16 0.12
C GLN A 37 -5.65 16.68 -1.17
N GLY A 38 -5.20 15.43 -1.24
CA GLY A 38 -4.44 14.90 -2.37
C GLY A 38 -3.06 15.54 -2.52
N LYS A 39 -2.46 16.00 -1.43
CA LYS A 39 -1.10 16.54 -1.39
C LYS A 39 -0.15 15.48 -0.86
N VAL A 40 1.05 15.39 -1.44
CA VAL A 40 2.11 14.51 -0.94
C VAL A 40 3.22 15.38 -0.37
N LEU A 41 3.52 15.18 0.91
CA LEU A 41 4.55 15.94 1.61
C LEU A 41 5.93 15.32 1.36
N SER A 42 6.95 16.18 1.30
CA SER A 42 8.37 15.79 1.28
C SER A 42 9.07 16.16 2.58
N HIS A 43 8.64 17.26 3.20
CA HIS A 43 9.20 17.75 4.45
C HIS A 43 8.11 18.23 5.41
N ILE A 44 8.33 18.02 6.71
CA ILE A 44 7.54 18.59 7.79
C ILE A 44 8.51 19.23 8.78
N GLU A 45 8.27 20.48 9.11
CA GLU A 45 9.01 21.24 10.11
C GLU A 45 8.10 21.47 11.31
N ILE A 46 8.61 21.16 12.51
CA ILE A 46 7.90 21.33 13.78
C ILE A 46 8.71 22.29 14.65
N SER A 47 8.12 23.43 14.99
CA SER A 47 8.73 24.47 15.82
C SER A 47 7.83 24.80 17.01
N ALA A 48 8.41 25.39 18.06
CA ALA A 48 7.65 26.01 19.13
C ALA A 48 7.02 27.30 18.60
N GLY A 49 5.69 27.39 18.60
CA GLY A 49 4.96 28.63 18.35
C GLY A 49 4.50 29.28 19.65
N GLU A 50 4.03 30.52 19.55
CA GLU A 50 3.61 31.35 20.68
C GLU A 50 2.41 30.76 21.46
N TYR A 51 1.58 29.95 20.80
CA TYR A 51 0.38 29.32 21.36
C TYR A 51 0.42 27.78 21.36
N GLY A 52 1.55 27.19 21.00
CA GLY A 52 1.73 25.74 20.84
C GLY A 52 2.57 25.38 19.62
N PRO A 53 2.80 24.08 19.37
CA PRO A 53 3.66 23.63 18.27
C PRO A 53 3.13 24.07 16.90
N GLU A 54 3.97 24.76 16.13
CA GLU A 54 3.69 25.15 14.74
C GLU A 54 4.23 24.10 13.78
N ILE A 55 3.43 23.76 12.77
CA ILE A 55 3.76 22.73 11.78
C ILE A 55 3.77 23.37 10.39
N ASN A 56 4.96 23.43 9.78
CA ASN A 56 5.13 23.85 8.40
C ASN A 56 5.34 22.63 7.50
N THR A 57 4.61 22.53 6.40
CA THR A 57 4.67 21.37 5.49
C THR A 57 5.15 21.77 4.11
N THR A 58 6.14 21.07 3.58
CA THR A 58 6.61 21.25 2.20
C THR A 58 6.08 20.11 1.32
N GLU A 59 5.30 20.48 0.31
CA GLU A 59 4.80 19.54 -0.69
C GLU A 59 5.93 19.04 -1.59
N LYS A 60 5.84 17.79 -2.03
CA LYS A 60 6.78 17.19 -2.96
C LYS A 60 6.51 17.72 -4.37
N ALA A 61 7.38 18.60 -4.86
CA ALA A 61 7.32 19.09 -6.24
C ALA A 61 7.41 17.92 -7.24
N GLY A 62 6.58 17.95 -8.29
CA GLY A 62 6.58 16.93 -9.35
C GLY A 62 5.91 15.60 -8.97
N HIS A 63 5.31 15.48 -7.78
CA HIS A 63 4.52 14.30 -7.44
C HIS A 63 3.14 14.39 -8.09
N ARG A 64 3.08 14.05 -9.38
CA ARG A 64 1.81 13.73 -10.03
C ARG A 64 1.28 12.52 -9.29
N ILE A 65 0.25 12.69 -8.46
CA ILE A 65 -0.53 11.55 -7.99
C ILE A 65 -1.09 10.94 -9.27
N THR A 66 -0.47 9.88 -9.76
CA THR A 66 -1.06 8.99 -10.76
C THR A 66 -2.23 8.35 -10.05
N ARG A 67 -3.36 9.06 -10.02
CA ARG A 67 -4.63 8.49 -9.58
C ARG A 67 -4.86 7.31 -10.51
N LYS A 68 -4.93 6.10 -9.95
CA LYS A 68 -5.36 4.93 -10.71
C LYS A 68 -6.72 5.26 -11.31
N THR A 69 -6.91 4.92 -12.58
CA THR A 69 -8.26 4.91 -13.15
C THR A 69 -9.09 3.87 -12.41
N ILE A 70 -10.42 4.02 -12.38
CA ILE A 70 -11.30 3.00 -11.81
C ILE A 70 -11.05 1.63 -12.45
N LYS A 71 -10.78 1.62 -13.77
CA LYS A 71 -10.39 0.42 -14.52
C LYS A 71 -9.15 -0.24 -13.91
N GLN A 72 -8.08 0.52 -13.68
CA GLN A 72 -6.86 -0.03 -13.10
C GLN A 72 -7.07 -0.53 -11.66
N SER A 73 -7.83 0.20 -10.84
CA SER A 73 -8.17 -0.25 -9.49
C SER A 73 -8.97 -1.56 -9.49
N LEU A 74 -9.88 -1.73 -10.45
CA LEU A 74 -10.66 -2.96 -10.61
C LEU A 74 -9.78 -4.13 -11.07
N MET A 75 -8.87 -3.88 -12.01
CA MET A 75 -7.91 -4.90 -12.47
C MET A 75 -7.02 -5.40 -11.32
N ASP A 76 -6.53 -4.49 -10.48
CA ASP A 76 -5.75 -4.85 -9.29
C ASP A 76 -6.58 -5.68 -8.29
N ALA A 77 -7.87 -5.35 -8.13
CA ALA A 77 -8.77 -6.09 -7.25
C ALA A 77 -9.04 -7.52 -7.76
N ILE A 78 -9.20 -7.70 -9.08
CA ILE A 78 -9.34 -9.03 -9.71
C ILE A 78 -8.09 -9.87 -9.44
N TYR A 79 -6.90 -9.30 -9.65
CA TYR A 79 -5.64 -10.00 -9.38
C TYR A 79 -5.53 -10.41 -7.91
N SER A 80 -5.86 -9.50 -6.99
CA SER A 80 -5.85 -9.78 -5.55
C SER A 80 -6.80 -10.92 -5.17
N ALA A 81 -8.03 -10.89 -5.68
CA ALA A 81 -9.04 -11.91 -5.40
C ALA A 81 -8.63 -13.29 -5.95
N ALA A 82 -8.08 -13.33 -7.18
CA ALA A 82 -7.56 -14.57 -7.75
C ALA A 82 -6.40 -15.13 -6.93
N ARG A 83 -5.46 -14.29 -6.51
CA ARG A 83 -4.32 -14.70 -5.67
C ARG A 83 -4.79 -15.24 -4.32
N GLU A 84 -5.72 -14.57 -3.66
CA GLU A 84 -6.27 -15.03 -2.38
C GLU A 84 -6.96 -16.39 -2.53
N LYS A 85 -7.71 -16.59 -3.61
CA LYS A 85 -8.38 -17.87 -3.88
C LYS A 85 -7.42 -19.00 -4.17
N LEU A 86 -6.36 -18.74 -4.95
CA LEU A 86 -5.39 -19.77 -5.37
C LEU A 86 -4.32 -20.04 -4.31
N TYR A 87 -4.01 -19.07 -3.43
CA TYR A 87 -3.00 -19.21 -2.38
C TYR A 87 -3.60 -18.89 -1.00
N PRO A 88 -4.48 -19.77 -0.47
CA PRO A 88 -5.08 -19.57 0.83
C PRO A 88 -4.01 -19.60 1.94
N THR A 89 -4.00 -18.56 2.78
CA THR A 89 -3.05 -18.37 3.88
C THR A 89 -3.56 -18.85 5.24
N ASN A 90 -4.80 -19.36 5.30
CA ASN A 90 -5.36 -19.92 6.53
C ASN A 90 -4.72 -21.29 6.85
N ALA A 91 -4.37 -21.50 8.12
CA ALA A 91 -3.69 -22.71 8.58
C ALA A 91 -4.49 -24.02 8.40
N TYR A 92 -5.78 -23.92 8.05
CA TYR A 92 -6.71 -25.06 7.94
C TYR A 92 -7.05 -25.46 6.51
N THR A 93 -6.50 -24.79 5.49
CA THR A 93 -6.72 -25.19 4.09
C THR A 93 -5.59 -26.07 3.60
N SER A 94 -5.95 -27.19 2.97
CA SER A 94 -5.01 -28.05 2.24
C SER A 94 -4.39 -27.26 1.09
N GLN A 95 -3.24 -26.64 1.35
CA GLN A 95 -2.58 -25.75 0.39
C GLN A 95 -2.25 -26.47 -0.91
N ASN A 96 -2.02 -27.79 -0.87
CA ASN A 96 -1.58 -28.54 -2.05
C ASN A 96 -2.70 -29.36 -2.67
N THR A 97 -3.96 -28.96 -2.48
CA THR A 97 -5.12 -29.68 -3.01
C THR A 97 -6.01 -28.77 -3.82
N TRP A 98 -6.57 -29.28 -4.90
CA TRP A 98 -7.63 -28.62 -5.66
C TRP A 98 -8.78 -29.60 -5.86
N PHE A 99 -9.99 -29.16 -5.49
CA PHE A 99 -11.22 -29.93 -5.68
C PHE A 99 -12.12 -29.20 -6.67
N ASP A 100 -12.48 -29.87 -7.75
CA ASP A 100 -13.48 -29.41 -8.70
C ASP A 100 -14.87 -29.88 -8.26
N THR A 101 -15.74 -28.93 -7.94
CA THR A 101 -17.10 -29.19 -7.50
C THR A 101 -18.00 -29.73 -8.59
N ASP A 102 -17.67 -29.47 -9.87
CA ASP A 102 -18.52 -29.84 -10.99
C ASP A 102 -18.30 -31.30 -11.40
N THR A 103 -17.06 -31.76 -11.37
CA THR A 103 -16.70 -33.14 -11.73
C THR A 103 -16.45 -34.04 -10.53
N GLY A 104 -16.29 -33.47 -9.32
CA GLY A 104 -15.87 -34.19 -8.12
C GLY A 104 -14.41 -34.63 -8.16
N GLN A 105 -13.62 -34.15 -9.13
CA GLN A 105 -12.21 -34.50 -9.27
C GLN A 105 -11.35 -33.75 -8.25
N GLU A 106 -10.31 -34.43 -7.79
CA GLU A 106 -9.36 -33.87 -6.84
C GLU A 106 -7.94 -34.07 -7.35
N TRP A 107 -7.15 -32.99 -7.31
CA TRP A 107 -5.73 -32.99 -7.62
C TRP A 107 -4.93 -32.61 -6.39
N TYR A 108 -3.68 -33.09 -6.34
CA TYR A 108 -2.80 -32.88 -5.20
C TYR A 108 -1.37 -32.54 -5.62
N GLY A 109 -0.62 -31.95 -4.68
CA GLY A 109 0.82 -31.78 -4.78
C GLY A 109 1.25 -30.80 -5.87
N GLU A 110 2.42 -31.07 -6.45
CA GLU A 110 3.10 -30.20 -7.41
C GLU A 110 2.24 -29.85 -8.64
N THR A 111 1.37 -30.76 -9.09
CA THR A 111 0.46 -30.50 -10.22
C THR A 111 -0.46 -29.32 -9.94
N VAL A 112 -0.94 -29.18 -8.70
CA VAL A 112 -1.78 -28.05 -8.28
C VAL A 112 -0.96 -26.75 -8.27
N ASP A 113 0.27 -26.80 -7.76
CA ASP A 113 1.13 -25.62 -7.69
C ASP A 113 1.55 -25.12 -9.08
N VAL A 114 1.90 -26.03 -9.99
CA VAL A 114 2.21 -25.70 -11.39
C VAL A 114 0.99 -25.05 -12.05
N ALA A 115 -0.18 -25.67 -11.96
CA ALA A 115 -1.40 -25.14 -12.57
C ALA A 115 -1.79 -23.76 -12.02
N ARG A 116 -1.64 -23.52 -10.71
CA ARG A 116 -1.88 -22.20 -10.09
C ARG A 116 -0.92 -21.14 -10.60
N ASN A 117 0.36 -21.48 -10.70
CA ASN A 117 1.38 -20.57 -11.20
C ASN A 117 1.12 -20.20 -12.67
N GLU A 118 0.78 -21.18 -13.50
CA GLU A 118 0.40 -20.95 -14.91
C GLU A 118 -0.84 -20.06 -15.02
N ALA A 119 -1.90 -20.37 -14.26
CA ALA A 119 -3.13 -19.57 -14.25
C ALA A 119 -2.89 -18.12 -13.81
N MET A 120 -2.06 -17.89 -12.79
CA MET A 120 -1.69 -16.54 -12.35
C MET A 120 -0.86 -15.78 -13.38
N GLN A 121 0.05 -16.46 -14.08
CA GLN A 121 0.85 -15.84 -15.14
C GLN A 121 -0.02 -15.43 -16.33
N GLU A 122 -0.94 -16.28 -16.76
CA GLU A 122 -1.88 -15.95 -17.83
C GLU A 122 -2.83 -14.82 -17.42
N LEU A 123 -3.32 -14.82 -16.19
CA LEU A 123 -4.11 -13.71 -15.64
C LEU A 123 -3.32 -12.40 -15.67
N GLU A 124 -2.06 -12.41 -15.23
CA GLU A 124 -1.22 -11.21 -15.25
C GLU A 124 -0.99 -10.69 -16.67
N LYS A 125 -0.75 -11.58 -17.65
CA LYS A 125 -0.63 -11.20 -19.06
C LYS A 125 -1.93 -10.57 -19.57
N TRP A 126 -3.08 -11.16 -19.28
CA TRP A 126 -4.38 -10.63 -19.69
C TRP A 126 -4.68 -9.26 -19.05
N LEU A 127 -4.38 -9.09 -17.76
CA LEU A 127 -4.56 -7.79 -17.10
C LEU A 127 -3.67 -6.70 -17.71
N LYS A 128 -2.46 -7.06 -18.16
CA LYS A 128 -1.57 -6.13 -18.88
C LYS A 128 -2.15 -5.68 -20.20
N THR A 129 -2.78 -6.58 -20.99
CA THR A 129 -3.42 -6.17 -22.26
C THR A 129 -4.58 -5.20 -22.00
N MET A 130 -5.35 -5.44 -20.93
CA MET A 130 -6.47 -4.60 -20.52
C MET A 130 -6.05 -3.24 -19.90
N SER A 131 -4.84 -3.15 -19.38
CA SER A 131 -4.31 -1.95 -18.72
C SER A 131 -3.68 -0.94 -19.67
N THR A 132 -3.56 -1.29 -20.96
CA THR A 132 -3.14 -0.35 -22.02
C THR A 132 -4.28 0.65 -22.27
N PRO A 133 -4.01 1.97 -22.21
CA PRO A 133 -4.99 3.01 -22.48
C PRO A 133 -5.46 3.01 -23.94
#